data_AF-A0A920BN44-F1
#
_entry.id   AF-A0A920BN44-F1
#
_cell.length_a   1.000
_cell.length_b   1.000
_cell.length_c   1.000
_cell.angle_alpha   90.00
_cell.angle_beta   90.00
_cell.angle_gamma   90.00
#
_symmetry.space_group_name_H-M   'P 1'
#
loop_
_entity.id
_entity.type
_entity.pdbx_description
1 polymer ?
#
loop_
_entity_poly.entity_id
_entity_poly.type
_entity_poly.pdbx_seq_one_letter_code
_entity_poly.pdbx_strand_id
1 'polypeptide(L)' 'MELLGESTDALNVIHAEVYTNPEKIAEANNFQSLLSPVIKDYGMTFEPSLIVANSKNRVLERLDYMFDKLEMENALSLIS' A
#
# COMPACT_ATOMS: atom_id res chain seq x y z
N MET A 1 -0.01 1.43 -25.65
CA MET A 1 0.30 0.67 -24.42
C MET A 1 1.80 0.75 -24.25
N GLU A 2 2.31 1.94 -23.91
CA GLU A 2 3.75 2.21 -23.86
C GLU A 2 4.02 2.88 -22.51
N LEU A 3 3.96 2.07 -21.46
CA LEU A 3 4.21 2.52 -20.08
C LEU A 3 5.28 1.70 -19.37
N LEU A 4 5.83 0.70 -20.02
CA LEU A 4 7.07 0.04 -19.64
C LEU A 4 7.84 -0.13 -20.94
N GLY A 5 9.00 0.51 -21.05
CA GLY A 5 9.91 0.27 -22.18
C GLY A 5 10.27 -1.22 -22.28
N GLU A 6 10.91 -1.62 -23.38
CA GLU A 6 11.16 -3.02 -23.77
C GLU A 6 11.89 -3.92 -22.75
N SER A 7 12.35 -3.39 -21.61
CA SER A 7 13.01 -4.17 -20.57
C SER A 7 12.70 -3.63 -19.16
N THR A 8 12.20 -4.52 -18.31
CA THR A 8 12.05 -4.32 -16.85
C THR A 8 13.33 -4.69 -16.09
N ASP A 9 14.42 -5.01 -16.78
CA ASP A 9 15.64 -5.57 -16.17
C ASP A 9 16.38 -4.56 -15.27
N ALA A 10 16.00 -3.28 -15.32
CA ALA A 10 16.52 -2.22 -14.45
C ALA A 10 15.61 -1.90 -13.25
N LEU A 11 14.44 -2.55 -13.11
CA LEU A 11 13.49 -2.28 -12.04
C LEU A 11 13.81 -3.13 -10.81
N ASN A 12 14.39 -2.51 -9.78
CA ASN A 12 14.50 -3.14 -8.45
C ASN A 12 13.24 -2.80 -7.64
N VAL A 13 12.39 -3.80 -7.39
CA VAL A 13 11.20 -3.67 -6.55
C VAL A 13 11.49 -4.27 -5.18
N ILE A 14 11.33 -3.47 -4.13
CA ILE A 14 11.42 -3.92 -2.74
C ILE A 14 10.01 -3.90 -2.16
N HIS A 15 9.45 -5.08 -1.87
CA HIS A 15 8.20 -5.25 -1.12
C HIS A 15 8.54 -5.38 0.36
N ALA A 16 7.92 -4.58 1.23
CA ALA A 16 8.14 -4.63 2.67
C ALA A 16 6.78 -4.65 3.39
N GLU A 17 6.64 -5.58 4.34
CA GLU A 17 5.44 -5.73 5.16
C GLU A 17 5.76 -5.37 6.61
N VAL A 18 4.85 -4.63 7.27
CA VAL A 18 5.04 -4.17 8.65
C VAL A 18 4.17 -4.99 9.59
N TYR A 19 4.81 -5.76 10.45
CA TYR A 19 4.14 -6.65 11.42
C TYR A 19 4.11 -6.04 12.82
N THR A 20 3.04 -6.31 13.57
CA THR A 20 2.90 -5.82 14.95
C THR A 20 3.86 -6.48 15.94
N ASN A 21 4.27 -7.72 15.67
CA ASN A 21 5.24 -8.45 16.48
C ASN A 21 6.13 -9.33 15.57
N PRO A 22 7.28 -8.80 15.12
CA PRO A 22 8.17 -9.48 14.17
C PRO A 22 8.71 -10.82 14.68
N GLU A 23 8.90 -10.98 16.00
CA GLU A 23 9.46 -12.20 16.60
C GLU A 23 8.52 -13.40 16.43
N LYS A 24 7.20 -13.16 16.34
CA LYS A 24 6.20 -14.20 16.16
C LYS A 24 6.06 -14.70 14.73
N ILE A 25 6.70 -14.06 13.74
CA ILE A 25 6.67 -14.49 12.34
C ILE A 25 7.23 -15.90 12.20
N ALA A 26 8.30 -16.23 12.93
CA ALA A 26 8.93 -17.55 12.89
C ALA A 26 8.08 -18.66 13.54
N GLU A 27 7.08 -18.29 14.35
CA GLU A 27 6.23 -19.20 15.12
C GLU A 27 4.79 -19.26 14.59
N ALA A 28 4.43 -18.34 13.68
CA ALA A 28 3.06 -18.20 13.21
C ALA A 28 2.76 -19.15 12.05
N ASN A 29 1.81 -20.06 12.28
CA ASN A 29 1.17 -20.84 11.22
C ASN A 29 0.07 -20.04 10.48
N ASN A 30 -0.29 -18.86 11.00
CA ASN A 30 -1.26 -17.95 10.40
C ASN A 30 -0.86 -16.48 10.62
N PHE A 31 -0.31 -15.86 9.58
CA PHE A 31 0.11 -14.46 9.57
C PHE A 31 -1.04 -13.46 9.70
N GLN A 32 -2.29 -13.86 9.40
CA GLN A 32 -3.46 -12.98 9.60
C GLN A 32 -3.66 -12.62 11.07
N SER A 33 -3.22 -13.49 11.99
CA SER A 33 -3.28 -13.20 13.43
C SER A 33 -2.26 -12.15 13.90
N LEU A 34 -1.27 -11.83 13.07
CA LEU A 34 -0.21 -10.86 13.33
C LEU A 34 -0.41 -9.52 12.60
N LEU A 35 -1.38 -9.46 11.67
CA LEU A 35 -1.73 -8.23 10.98
C LEU A 35 -2.18 -7.17 11.99
N SER A 36 -1.77 -5.93 11.73
CA SER A 36 -2.20 -4.81 12.55
C SER A 36 -3.73 -4.71 12.56
N PRO A 37 -4.38 -4.46 13.71
CA PRO A 37 -5.82 -4.24 13.78
C PRO A 37 -6.30 -3.21 12.77
N VAL A 38 -5.46 -2.22 12.46
CA VAL A 38 -5.71 -1.18 11.45
C VAL A 38 -6.09 -1.77 10.08
N ILE A 39 -5.49 -2.89 9.67
CA ILE A 39 -5.76 -3.54 8.39
C ILE A 39 -7.20 -4.06 8.34
N LYS A 40 -7.65 -4.66 9.44
CA LYS A 40 -9.01 -5.17 9.57
C LYS A 40 -10.02 -4.05 9.78
N ASP A 41 -9.72 -3.11 10.67
CA ASP A 41 -10.64 -2.05 11.09
C ASP A 41 -10.94 -1.06 9.94
N TYR A 42 -9.98 -0.82 9.06
CA TYR A 42 -10.14 0.07 7.90
C TYR A 42 -10.38 -0.67 6.57
N GLY A 43 -10.59 -1.99 6.62
CA GLY A 43 -10.87 -2.81 5.43
C GLY A 43 -9.74 -2.80 4.39
N MET A 44 -8.48 -2.68 4.84
CA MET A 44 -7.28 -2.66 4.00
C MET A 44 -6.83 -4.08 3.65
N THR A 45 -7.77 -4.94 3.26
CA THR A 45 -7.54 -6.38 3.01
C THR A 45 -6.59 -6.66 1.84
N PHE A 46 -6.21 -5.65 1.07
CA PHE A 46 -5.32 -5.74 -0.08
C PHE A 46 -4.18 -4.74 0.09
N GLU A 47 -2.95 -5.23 0.07
CA GLU A 47 -1.73 -4.43 0.14
C GLU A 47 -0.99 -4.47 -1.21
N PRO A 48 -0.31 -3.37 -1.62
CA PRO A 48 -0.22 -2.08 -0.94
C PRO A 48 -1.49 -1.22 -1.13
N SER A 49 -1.69 -0.27 -0.21
CA SER A 49 -2.71 0.79 -0.33
C SER A 49 -2.08 2.17 -0.16
N LEU A 50 -2.46 3.15 -0.99
CA LEU A 50 -2.07 4.56 -0.85
C LEU A 50 -3.22 5.35 -0.22
N ILE A 51 -2.95 6.02 0.90
CA ILE A 51 -3.91 6.92 1.56
C ILE A 51 -3.46 8.37 1.35
N VAL A 52 -4.31 9.19 0.73
CA VAL A 52 -4.06 10.62 0.58
C VAL A 52 -4.93 11.39 1.57
N ALA A 53 -4.30 12.19 2.43
CA ALA A 53 -5.00 12.99 3.44
C ALA A 53 -4.44 14.42 3.51
N ASN A 54 -5.29 15.40 3.82
CA ASN A 54 -4.90 16.82 3.90
C ASN A 54 -4.57 17.29 5.32
N SER A 55 -4.11 18.54 5.43
CA SER A 55 -3.75 19.21 6.70
C SER A 55 -4.90 19.37 7.70
N LYS A 56 -6.14 19.06 7.30
CA LYS A 56 -7.33 19.04 8.18
C LYS A 56 -7.63 17.63 8.71
N ASN A 57 -6.69 16.70 8.59
CA ASN A 57 -6.82 15.30 8.99
C ASN A 57 -8.00 14.58 8.31
N ARG A 58 -8.29 14.92 7.05
CA ARG A 58 -9.32 14.24 6.25
C ARG A 58 -8.67 13.39 5.18
N VAL A 59 -9.04 12.12 5.12
CA VAL A 59 -8.75 11.24 3.98
C VAL A 59 -9.54 11.77 2.78
N LEU A 60 -8.83 12.00 1.67
CA LEU A 60 -9.38 12.52 0.42
C LEU A 60 -9.48 11.44 -0.66
N GLU A 61 -8.56 10.48 -0.66
CA GLU A 61 -8.55 9.38 -1.61
C GLU A 61 -7.87 8.13 -1.02
N ARG A 62 -8.29 6.95 -1.48
CA ARG A 62 -7.61 5.67 -1.22
C ARG A 62 -7.46 4.89 -2.52
N LEU A 63 -6.23 4.48 -2.83
CA LEU A 63 -5.94 3.56 -3.91
C LEU A 63 -5.52 2.21 -3.32
N ASP A 64 -6.11 1.12 -3.80
CA ASP A 64 -5.88 -0.24 -3.29
C ASP A 64 -5.23 -1.13 -4.38
N TYR A 65 -4.32 -2.02 -3.97
CA TYR A 65 -3.79 -3.16 -4.73
C TYR A 65 -2.89 -2.83 -5.95
N MET A 66 -3.45 -2.21 -6.98
CA MET A 66 -2.75 -1.82 -8.20
C MET A 66 -3.31 -0.49 -8.68
N PHE A 67 -2.44 0.51 -8.74
CA PHE A 67 -2.76 1.83 -9.27
C PHE A 67 -1.64 2.29 -10.21
N ASP A 68 -2.01 3.03 -11.23
CA ASP A 68 -1.08 3.59 -12.21
C ASP A 68 -0.62 5.00 -11.84
N LYS A 69 0.29 5.54 -12.66
CA LYS A 69 0.86 6.87 -12.47
C LYS A 69 -0.22 7.96 -12.47
N LEU A 70 -1.20 7.86 -13.36
CA LEU A 70 -2.26 8.87 -13.49
C LEU A 70 -3.17 8.84 -12.26
N GLU A 71 -3.51 7.66 -11.77
CA GLU A 71 -4.27 7.48 -10.53
C GLU A 71 -3.55 8.10 -9.33
N MET A 72 -2.23 7.90 -9.21
CA MET A 72 -1.43 8.55 -8.16
C MET A 72 -1.37 10.07 -8.31
N GLU A 73 -1.11 10.59 -9.51
CA GLU A 73 -1.03 12.03 -9.77
C GLU A 73 -2.37 12.72 -9.45
N ASN A 74 -3.48 12.09 -9.85
CA ASN A 74 -4.83 12.57 -9.54
C ASN A 74 -5.07 12.58 -8.02
N ALA A 75 -4.74 11.49 -7.32
CA ALA A 75 -4.91 11.42 -5.88
C ALA A 75 -4.08 12.50 -5.16
N LEU A 76 -2.80 12.67 -5.52
CA LEU A 76 -1.90 13.67 -4.92
C LEU A 76 -2.30 15.13 -5.23
N SER A 77 -2.97 15.38 -6.35
CA SER A 77 -3.49 16.71 -6.68
C SER A 77 -4.52 17.22 -5.67
N LEU A 78 -5.17 16.33 -4.92
CA LEU A 78 -6.19 16.69 -3.92
C LEU A 78 -5.63 17.35 -2.67
N ILE A 79 -4.31 17.25 -2.44
CA ILE A 79 -3.61 17.83 -1.28
C ILE A 79 -2.64 18.96 -1.66
N SER A 80 -2.59 19.31 -2.94
CA SER A 80 -1.74 20.39 -3.48
C SER A 80 -2.38 21.77 -3.32
#